data_AF-A0A7L4GIX0-F1
#
_entry.id   AF-A0A7L4GIX0-F1
#
_cell.length_a   1.000
_cell.length_b   1.000
_cell.length_c   1.000
_cell.angle_alpha   90.00
_cell.angle_beta   90.00
_cell.angle_gamma   90.00
#
_symmetry.space_group_name_H-M   'P 1'
#
loop_
_entity.id
_entity.type
_entity.pdbx_description
1 polymer ?
#
loop_
_entity_poly.entity_id
_entity_poly.type
_entity_poly.pdbx_seq_one_letter_code
_entity_poly.pdbx_strand_id
1 'polypeptide(L)'
;KDLDHNQAENIHSGFKELLSAINKPRNTYLLKSANRLYEEKTYPLLPKFIQLITSYYNAKPQAVNFKTAEEQARVLINSWVENETERKIQDLLPAGSLSSHTVLVLVNAIYFKGNWKKKFLEENTSDMPFRLSK
;
A
#
# COMPACT_ATOMS: atom_id res chain seq x y z
N LYS A 1 26.87 -13.36 15.64
CA LYS A 1 26.11 -12.91 14.44
C LYS A 1 24.82 -13.69 14.47
N ASP A 2 23.76 -13.08 14.97
CA ASP A 2 22.57 -13.79 15.42
C ASP A 2 21.78 -14.33 14.22
N LEU A 3 21.39 -15.60 14.29
CA LEU A 3 20.65 -16.32 13.24
C LEU A 3 19.36 -15.60 12.82
N ASP A 4 18.75 -14.89 13.77
CA ASP A 4 17.52 -14.10 13.60
C ASP A 4 17.73 -12.90 12.66
N HIS A 5 18.92 -12.28 12.71
CA HIS A 5 19.24 -11.11 11.87
C HIS A 5 19.40 -11.51 10.39
N ASN A 6 19.99 -12.67 10.12
CA ASN A 6 20.14 -13.18 8.75
C ASN A 6 18.79 -13.57 8.13
N GLN A 7 17.84 -14.08 8.93
CA GLN A 7 16.51 -14.43 8.45
C GLN A 7 15.70 -13.16 8.12
N ALA A 8 15.78 -12.13 8.97
CA ALA A 8 15.16 -10.83 8.71
C ALA A 8 15.74 -10.14 7.46
N GLU A 9 17.06 -10.14 7.27
CA GLU A 9 17.68 -9.59 6.05
C GLU A 9 17.15 -10.27 4.78
N ASN A 10 16.97 -11.59 4.81
CA ASN A 10 16.47 -12.37 3.68
C ASN A 10 15.00 -12.06 3.35
N ILE A 11 14.19 -11.73 4.37
CA ILE A 11 12.80 -11.28 4.17
C ILE A 11 12.77 -9.90 3.50
N HIS A 12 13.58 -8.95 3.99
CA HIS A 12 13.61 -7.60 3.44
C HIS A 12 14.13 -7.57 2.00
N SER A 13 15.17 -8.35 1.67
CA SER A 13 15.63 -8.51 0.29
C SER A 13 14.55 -9.15 -0.60
N GLY A 14 13.85 -10.17 -0.12
CA GLY A 14 12.74 -10.79 -0.85
C GLY A 14 11.62 -9.80 -1.18
N PHE A 15 11.24 -8.94 -0.23
CA PHE A 15 10.26 -7.88 -0.48
C PHE A 15 10.73 -6.87 -1.52
N LYS A 16 12.01 -6.51 -1.50
CA LYS A 16 12.59 -5.60 -2.50
C LYS A 16 12.45 -6.15 -3.91
N GLU A 17 12.80 -7.42 -4.10
CA GLU A 17 12.68 -8.10 -5.39
C GLU A 17 11.22 -8.20 -5.84
N LEU A 18 10.33 -8.60 -4.92
CA LEU A 18 8.89 -8.71 -5.19
C LEU A 18 8.28 -7.37 -5.60
N LEU A 19 8.50 -6.31 -4.82
CA LEU A 19 7.95 -4.97 -5.11
C LEU A 19 8.50 -4.40 -6.43
N SER A 20 9.78 -4.69 -6.74
CA SER A 20 10.37 -4.32 -8.03
C SER A 20 9.71 -5.07 -9.19
N ALA A 21 9.37 -6.35 -9.01
CA ALA A 21 8.70 -7.15 -10.03
C ALA A 21 7.23 -6.73 -10.24
N ILE A 22 6.52 -6.38 -9.15
CA ILE A 22 5.13 -5.93 -9.14
C ILE A 22 4.97 -4.59 -9.84
N ASN A 23 5.82 -3.61 -9.51
CA ASN A 23 5.72 -2.24 -10.02
C ASN A 23 6.39 -2.03 -11.39
N LYS A 24 6.94 -3.11 -11.99
CA LYS A 24 7.52 -3.04 -13.34
C LYS A 24 6.40 -2.75 -14.36
N PRO A 25 6.50 -1.68 -15.17
CA PRO A 25 5.49 -1.38 -16.19
C PRO A 25 5.31 -2.55 -17.15
N ARG A 26 4.05 -2.92 -17.41
CA ARG A 26 3.70 -3.97 -18.37
C ARG A 26 2.54 -3.53 -19.25
N ASN A 27 2.55 -3.99 -20.49
CA ASN A 27 1.53 -3.65 -21.48
C ASN A 27 0.32 -4.61 -21.44
N THR A 28 0.43 -5.76 -20.76
CA THR A 28 -0.59 -6.83 -20.79
C THR A 28 -1.57 -6.78 -19.61
N TYR A 29 -1.13 -6.23 -18.48
CA TYR A 29 -1.93 -6.05 -17.28
C TYR A 29 -1.44 -4.82 -16.51
N LEU A 30 -2.33 -4.26 -15.71
CA LEU A 30 -2.04 -3.19 -14.77
C LEU A 30 -1.91 -3.80 -13.39
N LEU A 31 -0.74 -3.64 -12.79
CA LEU A 31 -0.47 -4.01 -11.40
C LEU A 31 0.28 -2.85 -10.76
N LYS A 32 -0.26 -2.35 -9.65
CA LYS A 32 0.33 -1.27 -8.87
C LYS A 32 0.32 -1.65 -7.41
N SER A 33 1.46 -1.45 -6.75
CA SER A 33 1.58 -1.54 -5.30
C SER A 33 2.25 -0.28 -4.79
N ALA A 34 1.59 0.38 -3.85
CA ALA A 34 2.07 1.59 -3.22
C ALA A 34 2.25 1.36 -1.72
N ASN A 35 3.45 1.68 -1.24
CA ASN A 35 3.82 1.62 0.16
C ASN A 35 4.21 3.04 0.61
N ARG A 36 3.63 3.50 1.70
CA ARG A 36 4.05 4.75 2.33
C ARG A 36 3.93 4.64 3.84
N LEU A 37 4.83 5.33 4.50
CA LEU A 37 4.82 5.50 5.94
C LEU A 37 4.54 6.96 6.23
N TYR A 38 3.62 7.22 7.14
CA TYR A 38 3.28 8.56 7.59
C TYR A 38 3.57 8.68 9.07
N GLU A 39 4.53 9.52 9.42
CA GLU A 39 4.94 9.79 10.79
C GLU A 39 4.38 11.12 11.29
N GLU A 40 4.08 11.19 12.57
CA GLU A 40 3.83 12.47 13.23
C GLU A 40 5.12 13.31 13.18
N LYS A 41 5.02 14.52 12.63
CA LYS A 41 6.14 15.44 12.39
C LYS A 41 6.98 15.75 13.63
N THR A 42 6.41 15.63 14.83
CA THR A 42 7.11 15.85 16.11
C THR A 42 7.93 14.65 16.59
N TYR A 43 7.88 13.50 15.91
CA TYR A 43 8.65 12.30 16.21
C TYR A 43 9.55 11.90 15.02
N PRO A 44 10.74 12.52 14.89
CA PRO A 44 11.65 12.19 13.80
C PRO A 44 12.12 10.74 13.87
N LEU A 45 12.08 10.05 12.73
CA LEU A 45 12.54 8.67 12.61
C LEU A 45 14.07 8.60 12.53
N LEU A 46 14.64 7.47 12.96
CA LEU A 46 16.07 7.22 12.86
C LEU A 46 16.51 7.25 11.38
N PRO A 47 17.59 7.97 11.02
CA PRO A 47 18.09 8.01 9.64
C PRO A 47 18.35 6.63 9.06
N LYS A 48 18.84 5.69 9.89
CA LYS A 48 19.06 4.30 9.48
C LYS A 48 17.76 3.59 9.12
N PHE A 49 16.69 3.83 9.87
CA PHE A 49 15.37 3.27 9.58
C PHE A 49 14.84 3.79 8.25
N ILE A 50 14.91 5.11 8.02
CA ILE A 50 14.52 5.76 6.76
C ILE A 50 15.28 5.16 5.56
N GLN A 51 16.59 4.96 5.72
CA GLN A 51 17.43 4.34 4.69
C GLN A 51 16.95 2.91 4.36
N LEU A 52 16.66 2.10 5.38
CA LEU A 52 16.26 0.69 5.21
C LEU A 52 14.89 0.58 4.54
N ILE A 53 13.88 1.32 5.01
CA ILE A 53 12.53 1.26 4.42
C ILE A 53 12.48 1.79 2.99
N THR A 54 13.29 2.81 2.69
CA THR A 54 13.41 3.33 1.32
C THR A 54 14.09 2.30 0.42
N SER A 55 15.15 1.64 0.89
CA SER A 55 15.91 0.65 0.10
C SER A 55 15.16 -0.65 -0.18
N TYR A 56 14.44 -1.18 0.82
CA TYR A 56 13.79 -2.49 0.71
C TYR A 56 12.34 -2.40 0.26
N TYR A 57 11.60 -1.34 0.63
CA TYR A 57 10.16 -1.25 0.38
C TYR A 57 9.77 -0.17 -0.61
N ASN A 58 10.75 0.62 -1.09
CA ASN A 58 10.52 1.82 -1.90
C ASN A 58 9.53 2.80 -1.24
N ALA A 59 9.43 2.75 0.08
CA ALA A 59 8.52 3.55 0.89
C ALA A 59 9.26 4.77 1.43
N LYS A 60 8.86 5.96 0.99
CA LYS A 60 9.38 7.22 1.52
C LYS A 60 8.49 7.68 2.68
N PRO A 61 9.04 7.90 3.89
CA PRO A 61 8.32 8.53 4.98
C PRO A 61 7.75 9.90 4.57
N GLN A 62 6.64 10.27 5.18
CA GLN A 62 6.04 11.56 5.02
C GLN A 62 5.53 12.06 6.38
N ALA A 63 6.23 13.06 6.91
CA ALA A 63 5.81 13.75 8.11
C ALA A 63 4.47 14.47 7.91
N VAL A 64 3.54 14.21 8.82
CA VAL A 64 2.20 14.81 8.87
C VAL A 64 1.88 15.28 10.29
N ASN A 65 0.80 16.03 10.45
CA ASN A 65 0.40 16.60 11.74
C ASN A 65 -0.85 15.88 12.26
N PHE A 66 -0.68 14.73 12.91
CA PHE A 66 -1.76 14.03 13.57
C PHE A 66 -2.19 14.74 14.84
N LYS A 67 -1.27 15.38 15.57
CA LYS A 67 -1.57 15.99 16.89
C LYS A 67 -2.62 17.09 16.87
N THR A 68 -2.60 17.95 15.84
CA THR A 68 -3.51 19.10 15.76
C THR A 68 -4.25 19.24 14.43
N ALA A 69 -4.06 18.29 13.51
CA ALA A 69 -4.66 18.31 12.18
C ALA A 69 -4.90 16.88 11.64
N GLU A 70 -5.40 15.98 12.49
CA GLU A 70 -5.63 14.57 12.20
C GLU A 70 -6.54 14.35 10.99
N GLU A 71 -7.57 15.17 10.81
CA GLU A 71 -8.48 15.05 9.67
C GLU A 71 -7.83 15.50 8.36
N GLN A 72 -7.01 16.54 8.39
CA GLN A 72 -6.21 16.93 7.23
C GLN A 72 -5.22 15.84 6.86
N ALA A 73 -4.58 15.21 7.86
CA ALA A 73 -3.69 14.07 7.64
C ALA A 73 -4.45 12.87 7.04
N ARG A 74 -5.65 12.56 7.54
CA ARG A 74 -6.51 11.50 7.01
C ARG A 74 -6.85 11.72 5.55
N VAL A 75 -7.32 12.93 5.20
CA VAL A 75 -7.66 13.30 3.82
C VAL A 75 -6.45 13.20 2.90
N LEU A 76 -5.28 13.65 3.36
CA LEU A 76 -4.03 13.54 2.62
C LEU A 76 -3.66 12.08 2.33
N ILE A 77 -3.76 11.20 3.33
CA ILE A 77 -3.44 9.77 3.19
C ILE A 77 -4.41 9.12 2.18
N ASN A 78 -5.73 9.34 2.34
CA ASN A 78 -6.73 8.79 1.43
C ASN A 78 -6.52 9.27 0.00
N SER A 79 -6.23 10.56 -0.20
CA SER A 79 -5.99 11.14 -1.52
C SER A 79 -4.77 10.53 -2.20
N TRP A 80 -3.72 10.24 -1.43
CA TRP A 80 -2.55 9.56 -1.98
C TRP A 80 -2.87 8.12 -2.38
N VAL A 81 -3.54 7.35 -1.52
CA VAL A 81 -3.96 5.96 -1.82
C VAL A 81 -4.86 5.90 -3.05
N GLU A 82 -5.82 6.81 -3.15
CA GLU A 82 -6.73 6.89 -4.27
C GLU A 82 -5.97 7.09 -5.59
N ASN A 83 -5.00 8.01 -5.62
CA ASN A 83 -4.19 8.27 -6.81
C ASN A 83 -3.31 7.06 -7.20
N GLU A 84 -2.71 6.39 -6.24
CA GLU A 84 -1.88 5.21 -6.49
C GLU A 84 -2.68 3.99 -6.98
N THR A 85 -3.98 3.95 -6.69
CA THR A 85 -4.86 2.81 -6.94
C THR A 85 -5.86 3.05 -8.07
N GLU A 86 -5.58 4.00 -8.98
CA GLU A 86 -6.49 4.33 -10.10
C GLU A 86 -7.91 4.69 -9.63
N ARG A 87 -8.00 5.36 -8.47
CA ARG A 87 -9.23 5.75 -7.79
C ARG A 87 -10.14 4.58 -7.41
N LYS A 88 -9.58 3.37 -7.29
CA LYS A 88 -10.32 2.17 -6.90
C LYS A 88 -10.39 1.95 -5.40
N ILE A 89 -9.41 2.46 -4.66
CA ILE A 89 -9.44 2.47 -3.19
C ILE A 89 -9.66 3.90 -2.76
N GLN A 90 -10.89 4.22 -2.40
CA GLN A 90 -11.31 5.50 -1.84
C GLN A 90 -11.56 5.32 -0.34
N ASP A 91 -11.35 6.38 0.42
CA ASP A 91 -11.62 6.41 1.86
C ASP A 91 -11.03 5.23 2.66
N LEU A 92 -9.76 4.87 2.38
CA LEU A 92 -9.05 3.81 3.10
C LEU A 92 -9.15 3.99 4.62
N LEU A 93 -8.96 5.22 5.08
CA LEU A 93 -9.10 5.62 6.47
C LEU A 93 -10.48 6.30 6.67
N PRO A 94 -11.42 5.65 7.38
CA PRO A 94 -12.72 6.24 7.67
C PRO A 94 -12.59 7.42 8.65
N ALA A 95 -13.58 8.31 8.67
CA ALA A 95 -13.61 9.44 9.61
C ALA A 95 -13.46 8.95 11.06
N GLY A 96 -12.64 9.63 11.86
CA GLY A 96 -12.35 9.25 13.25
C GLY A 96 -11.40 8.05 13.42
N SER A 97 -10.85 7.48 12.34
CA SER A 97 -9.85 6.40 12.45
C SER A 97 -8.47 6.89 12.92
N LEU A 98 -8.22 8.20 12.81
CA LEU A 98 -7.01 8.86 13.28
C LEU A 98 -7.36 9.78 14.45
N SER A 99 -6.38 10.00 15.33
CA SER A 99 -6.54 10.90 16.47
C SER A 99 -5.25 11.68 16.73
N SER A 100 -5.32 12.65 17.65
CA SER A 100 -4.15 13.38 18.14
C SER A 100 -3.07 12.51 18.79
N HIS A 101 -3.39 11.26 19.12
CA HIS A 101 -2.44 10.29 19.68
C HIS A 101 -1.79 9.41 18.61
N THR A 102 -2.19 9.52 17.35
CA THR A 102 -1.57 8.77 16.25
C THR A 102 -0.14 9.25 16.05
N VAL A 103 0.82 8.31 16.10
CA VAL A 103 2.25 8.60 15.91
C VAL A 103 2.74 8.12 14.54
N LEU A 104 2.18 7.02 14.04
CA LEU A 104 2.64 6.36 12.83
C LEU A 104 1.49 5.65 12.13
N VAL A 105 1.40 5.78 10.81
CA VAL A 105 0.49 5.02 9.95
C VAL A 105 1.30 4.35 8.84
N LEU A 106 1.19 3.03 8.73
CA LEU A 106 1.76 2.26 7.64
C LEU A 106 0.67 1.94 6.63
N VAL A 107 0.88 2.33 5.38
CA VAL A 107 -0.09 2.14 4.30
C VAL A 107 0.51 1.22 3.24
N ASN A 108 -0.22 0.14 2.95
CA ASN A 108 0.00 -0.72 1.79
C ASN A 108 -1.30 -0.76 0.97
N ALA A 109 -1.20 -0.44 -0.31
CA ALA A 109 -2.33 -0.46 -1.23
C ALA A 109 -1.92 -1.17 -2.53
N ILE A 110 -2.74 -2.13 -2.97
CA ILE A 110 -2.47 -2.94 -4.15
C ILE A 110 -3.70 -2.91 -5.07
N TYR A 111 -3.46 -2.66 -6.36
CA TYR A 111 -4.48 -2.69 -7.40
C TYR A 111 -4.02 -3.55 -8.57
N PHE A 112 -4.89 -4.46 -9.01
CA PHE A 112 -4.65 -5.37 -10.13
C PHE A 112 -5.81 -5.35 -11.12
N LYS A 113 -5.49 -5.21 -12.40
CA LYS A 113 -6.41 -5.38 -13.53
C LYS A 113 -5.68 -6.03 -14.70
N GLY A 114 -5.98 -7.30 -14.94
CA GLY A 114 -5.41 -8.06 -16.04
C GLY A 114 -6.44 -8.45 -17.08
N ASN A 115 -5.99 -8.61 -18.33
CA ASN A 115 -6.79 -9.30 -19.35
C ASN A 115 -6.59 -10.81 -19.20
N TRP A 116 -7.68 -11.57 -19.31
CA TRP A 116 -7.58 -13.02 -19.49
C TRP A 116 -6.82 -13.36 -20.78
N LYS A 117 -6.01 -14.42 -20.75
CA LYS A 117 -5.34 -14.95 -21.95
C LYS A 117 -6.35 -15.42 -23.02
N LYS A 118 -7.47 -16.01 -22.57
CA LYS A 118 -8.66 -16.30 -23.38
C LYS A 118 -9.82 -15.55 -22.76
N LYS A 119 -10.30 -14.50 -23.43
CA LYS A 119 -11.40 -13.67 -22.93
C LYS A 119 -12.73 -14.42 -23.01
N PHE A 120 -13.62 -14.11 -22.08
CA PHE A 120 -15.02 -14.51 -22.18
C PHE A 120 -15.70 -13.69 -23.27
N LEU A 121 -16.65 -14.32 -23.98
CA LEU A 121 -17.54 -13.62 -24.90
C LEU A 121 -18.67 -13.00 -24.07
N GLU A 122 -18.92 -11.70 -24.25
CA GLU A 122 -19.91 -10.97 -23.47
C GLU A 122 -21.31 -11.54 -23.70
N GLU A 123 -21.63 -11.98 -24.92
CA GLU A 123 -22.92 -12.59 -25.26
C GLU A 123 -23.22 -13.90 -24.51
N ASN A 124 -22.19 -14.56 -23.96
CA ASN A 124 -22.35 -15.78 -23.18
C ASN A 124 -22.52 -15.50 -21.67
N THR A 125 -22.47 -14.23 -21.25
CA THR A 125 -22.67 -13.84 -19.86
C THR A 125 -24.14 -13.60 -19.60
N SER A 126 -24.72 -14.33 -18.65
CA SER A 126 -26.12 -14.21 -18.25
C SER A 126 -26.27 -14.41 -16.74
N ASP A 127 -27.35 -13.85 -16.18
CA ASP A 127 -27.67 -14.01 -14.76
C ASP A 127 -27.98 -15.48 -14.45
N MET A 128 -27.27 -16.02 -13.45
CA MET A 128 -27.43 -17.40 -12.99
C MET A 128 -27.39 -17.43 -11.45
N PRO A 129 -28.11 -18.36 -10.79
CA PRO A 129 -28.07 -18.48 -9.34
C PRO A 129 -26.66 -18.77 -8.82
N PHE A 130 -26.15 -17.90 -7.93
CA PHE A 130 -24.91 -18.14 -7.18
C PHE A 130 -25.24 -18.71 -5.79
N ARG A 131 -24.81 -19.96 -5.54
CA ARG A 131 -25.07 -20.63 -4.27
C ARG A 131 -24.05 -20.19 -3.21
N LEU A 132 -24.51 -19.43 -2.22
CA LEU A 132 -23.67 -18.89 -1.13
C LEU A 132 -23.26 -19.95 -0.10
N SER A 133 -24.10 -20.97 0.12
CA SER A 133 -23.89 -22.02 1.13
C SER A 133 -24.42 -23.38 0.69
N LYS A 134 -23.89 -24.44 1.32
CA LYS A 134 -24.39 -25.82 1.15
C LYS A 134 -25.78 -25.97 1.76
#